data_AF-A0A9E6SY94-F1
#
_entry.id   AF-A0A9E6SY94-F1
#
_cell.length_a   1.000
_cell.length_b   1.000
_cell.length_c   1.000
_cell.angle_alpha   90.00
_cell.angle_beta   90.00
_cell.angle_gamma   90.00
#
_symmetry.space_group_name_H-M   'P 1'
#
loop_
_entity.id
_entity.type
_entity.pdbx_description
1 polymer ?
#
loop_
_entity_poly.entity_id
_entity_poly.type
_entity_poly.pdbx_seq_one_letter_code
_entity_poly.pdbx_strand_id
1 'polypeptide(L)'
;MPTSQERISRKFSFILNNGAEVFPIQMKRRDTGTIAFRISLGGTDGNTLKACEEVDEETMVRKVLEEGYAVRCKSLDGNKHGLYKHGHRSVREIRRNAT
;
A
#
# COMPACT_ATOMS: atom_id res chain seq x y z
N MET A 1 -3.31 -16.16 -17.89
CA MET A 1 -4.49 -15.63 -17.17
C MET A 1 -4.17 -14.24 -16.65
N PRO A 2 -4.68 -13.14 -17.23
CA PRO A 2 -4.32 -11.80 -16.78
C PRO A 2 -5.36 -11.32 -15.76
N THR A 3 -5.26 -11.77 -14.51
CA THR A 3 -6.29 -11.47 -13.51
C THR A 3 -5.72 -10.83 -12.27
N SER A 4 -5.30 -9.58 -12.41
CA SER A 4 -5.75 -8.45 -11.58
C SER A 4 -5.07 -7.18 -12.10
N GLN A 5 -5.85 -6.22 -12.60
CA GLN A 5 -5.36 -4.85 -12.83
C GLN A 5 -5.16 -4.17 -11.46
N GLU A 6 -4.19 -4.65 -10.69
CA GLU A 6 -3.68 -3.89 -9.54
C GLU A 6 -2.96 -2.67 -10.10
N ARG A 7 -3.56 -1.48 -9.93
CA ARG A 7 -2.93 -0.24 -10.36
C ARG A 7 -1.95 0.21 -9.29
N ILE A 8 -0.73 0.52 -9.71
CA ILE A 8 0.37 0.91 -8.82
C ILE A 8 0.42 2.43 -8.70
N SER A 9 0.44 2.95 -7.48
CA SER A 9 0.77 4.36 -7.23
C SER A 9 2.27 4.56 -7.30
N ARG A 10 2.70 5.61 -8.01
CA ARG A 10 4.11 6.03 -8.09
C ARG A 10 4.42 7.28 -7.28
N LYS A 11 3.48 7.79 -6.49
CA LYS A 11 3.67 8.99 -5.65
C LYS A 11 4.73 8.79 -4.57
N PHE A 12 4.79 7.57 -4.02
CA PHE A 12 5.86 7.16 -3.13
C PHE A 12 6.07 5.65 -3.18
N SER A 13 7.19 5.20 -2.61
CA SER A 13 7.52 3.80 -2.43
C SER A 13 8.19 3.56 -1.08
N PHE A 14 8.13 2.31 -0.61
CA PHE A 14 8.89 1.87 0.55
C PHE A 14 10.10 1.07 0.07
N ILE A 15 11.29 1.47 0.54
CA ILE A 15 12.51 0.69 0.41
C ILE A 15 12.60 -0.22 1.64
N LEU A 16 12.65 -1.52 1.42
CA LEU A 16 12.75 -2.51 2.49
C LEU A 16 14.22 -2.73 2.88
N ASN A 17 14.46 -3.30 4.07
CA ASN A 17 15.82 -3.56 4.56
C ASN A 17 16.64 -4.47 3.65
N ASN A 18 15.99 -5.34 2.88
CA ASN A 18 16.63 -6.21 1.90
C ASN A 18 16.86 -5.54 0.53
N GLY A 19 16.62 -4.23 0.41
CA GLY A 19 16.76 -3.46 -0.83
C GLY A 19 15.56 -3.55 -1.78
N ALA A 20 14.54 -4.36 -1.48
CA ALA A 20 13.35 -4.43 -2.32
C ALA A 20 12.54 -3.13 -2.24
N GLU A 21 12.02 -2.69 -3.38
CA GLU A 21 11.13 -1.54 -3.47
C GLU A 21 9.69 -2.00 -3.68
N VAL A 22 8.76 -1.52 -2.85
CA VAL A 22 7.34 -1.83 -2.93
C VAL A 22 6.52 -0.55 -3.04
N PHE A 23 5.45 -0.62 -3.83
CA PHE A 23 4.61 0.51 -4.17
C PHE A 23 3.18 0.28 -3.71
N PRO A 24 2.44 1.32 -3.25
CA PRO A 24 1.03 1.20 -2.94
C PRO A 24 0.23 0.71 -4.15
N ILE A 25 -0.73 -0.18 -3.92
CA ILE A 25 -1.58 -0.73 -4.97
C ILE A 25 -3.06 -0.50 -4.69
N GLN A 26 -3.81 -0.23 -5.76
CA GLN A 26 -5.25 -0.31 -5.72
C GLN A 26 -5.68 -1.77 -5.82
N MET A 27 -6.72 -2.12 -5.07
CA MET A 27 -7.33 -3.44 -5.09
C MET A 27 -8.75 -3.33 -5.60
N LYS A 28 -9.15 -4.26 -6.47
CA LYS A 28 -10.55 -4.40 -6.89
C LYS A 28 -11.31 -5.27 -5.89
N ARG A 29 -12.40 -4.76 -5.30
CA ARG A 29 -13.36 -5.56 -4.53
C ARG A 29 -14.07 -6.52 -5.47
N ARG A 30 -14.15 -7.80 -5.10
CA ARG A 30 -14.76 -8.85 -5.96
C ARG A 30 -16.28 -8.73 -6.03
N ASP A 31 -16.88 -8.32 -4.93
CA ASP A 31 -18.31 -8.17 -4.68
C ASP A 31 -18.88 -6.88 -5.29
N THR A 32 -18.21 -5.73 -5.11
CA THR A 32 -18.73 -4.44 -5.62
C THR A 32 -18.05 -3.97 -6.91
N GLY A 33 -16.89 -4.53 -7.25
CA GLY A 33 -16.06 -4.04 -8.36
C GLY A 33 -15.31 -2.73 -8.07
N THR A 34 -15.46 -2.15 -6.87
CA THR A 34 -14.80 -0.90 -6.46
C THR A 34 -13.29 -1.06 -6.51
N ILE A 35 -12.59 -0.05 -7.04
CA ILE A 35 -11.13 0.02 -7.09
C ILE A 35 -10.68 1.12 -6.14
N ALA A 36 -9.97 0.76 -5.08
CA ALA A 36 -9.51 1.70 -4.06
C ALA A 36 -8.17 1.26 -3.45
N PHE A 37 -7.47 2.19 -2.82
CA PHE A 37 -6.38 1.84 -1.92
C PHE A 37 -6.96 1.39 -0.59
N ARG A 38 -6.32 0.39 0.02
CA ARG A 38 -6.69 -0.09 1.35
C ARG A 38 -5.65 0.31 2.35
N ILE A 39 -6.07 1.12 3.31
CA ILE A 39 -5.24 1.58 4.42
C ILE A 39 -5.78 1.11 5.76
N SER A 40 -4.92 0.97 6.76
CA SER A 40 -5.33 0.70 8.16
C SER A 40 -4.31 1.30 9.13
N LEU A 41 -4.62 1.36 10.42
CA LEU A 41 -3.66 1.83 11.45
C LEU A 41 -2.45 0.84 11.63
N GLY A 42 -2.52 -0.33 11.00
CA GLY A 42 -1.59 -1.44 11.22
C GLY A 42 -1.80 -2.13 12.57
N GLY A 43 -0.97 -3.13 12.87
CA GLY A 43 -1.11 -3.97 14.07
C GLY A 43 -1.94 -5.23 13.82
N THR A 44 -2.43 -5.85 14.90
CA THR A 44 -3.28 -7.05 14.84
C THR A 44 -4.53 -6.76 14.01
N ASP A 45 -4.89 -7.68 13.11
CA ASP A 45 -6.04 -7.59 12.19
C ASP A 45 -6.05 -6.46 11.14
N GLY A 46 -4.99 -5.64 11.05
CA GLY A 46 -4.87 -4.57 10.05
C GLY A 46 -4.88 -5.04 8.58
N ASN A 47 -4.85 -6.35 8.34
CA ASN A 47 -4.99 -6.97 7.02
C ASN A 47 -6.42 -7.42 6.68
N THR A 48 -7.35 -7.36 7.63
CA THR A 48 -8.75 -7.76 7.43
C THR A 48 -9.52 -6.65 6.70
N LEU A 49 -10.50 -7.04 5.89
CA LEU A 49 -11.36 -6.07 5.19
C LEU A 49 -12.11 -5.13 6.14
N LYS A 50 -12.46 -5.60 7.35
CA LYS A 50 -13.18 -4.79 8.34
C LYS A 50 -12.32 -3.69 8.97
N ALA A 51 -11.02 -3.91 9.05
CA ALA A 51 -10.06 -2.96 9.63
C ALA A 51 -9.47 -2.00 8.59
N CYS A 52 -9.75 -2.22 7.31
CA CYS A 52 -9.25 -1.40 6.21
C CYS A 52 -10.27 -0.32 5.81
N GLU A 53 -9.76 0.88 5.56
CA GLU A 53 -10.47 1.96 4.90
C GLU A 53 -10.16 1.92 3.40
N GLU A 54 -11.20 2.04 2.57
CA GLU A 54 -11.08 2.15 1.11
C GLU A 54 -11.05 3.64 0.73
N VAL A 55 -9.93 4.10 0.16
CA VAL A 55 -9.68 5.52 -0.11
C VAL A 55 -9.11 5.74 -1.52
N ASP A 56 -9.21 6.98 -1.99
CA ASP A 56 -8.52 7.46 -3.20
C ASP A 56 -6.99 7.65 -2.96
N GLU A 57 -6.26 8.00 -4.02
CA GLU A 57 -4.79 8.15 -3.95
C GLU A 57 -4.35 9.31 -3.06
N GLU A 58 -5.03 10.45 -3.13
CA GLU A 58 -4.64 11.65 -2.39
C GLU A 58 -4.83 11.45 -0.88
N THR A 59 -5.99 10.91 -0.50
CA THR A 59 -6.29 10.54 0.88
C THR A 59 -5.31 9.47 1.39
N MET A 60 -4.97 8.48 0.56
CA MET A 60 -3.98 7.45 0.89
C MET A 60 -2.60 8.04 1.15
N VAL A 61 -2.11 8.91 0.26
CA VAL A 61 -0.81 9.57 0.40
C VAL A 61 -0.75 10.35 1.71
N ARG A 62 -1.75 11.19 1.98
CA ARG A 62 -1.83 11.99 3.20
C ARG A 62 -1.82 11.12 4.46
N LYS A 63 -2.73 10.15 4.57
CA LYS A 63 -2.85 9.29 5.75
C LYS A 63 -1.61 8.41 5.99
N VAL A 64 -1.00 7.88 4.93
CA VAL A 64 0.18 7.01 5.07
C VAL A 64 1.43 7.81 5.43
N LEU A 65 1.65 8.97 4.80
CA LEU A 65 2.86 9.75 4.99
C LEU A 65 2.82 10.66 6.21
N GLU A 66 1.63 11.08 6.65
CA GLU A 66 1.46 12.07 7.72
C GLU A 66 0.80 11.48 8.98
N GLU A 67 -0.17 10.57 8.82
CA GLU A 67 -0.94 10.02 9.95
C GLU A 67 -0.48 8.61 10.38
N GLY A 68 0.57 8.06 9.74
CA GLY A 68 1.16 6.78 10.12
C GLY A 68 0.33 5.54 9.77
N TYR A 69 -0.63 5.68 8.85
CA TYR A 69 -1.39 4.54 8.33
C TYR A 69 -0.49 3.61 7.51
N ALA A 70 -0.89 2.35 7.47
CA ALA A 70 -0.30 1.31 6.64
C ALA A 70 -1.13 1.09 5.38
N VAL A 71 -0.48 0.81 4.26
CA VAL A 71 -1.13 0.58 2.96
C VAL A 71 -0.64 -0.71 2.33
N ARG A 72 -1.50 -1.37 1.54
CA ARG A 72 -1.12 -2.54 0.75
C ARG A 72 -0.14 -2.13 -0.35
N CYS A 73 1.00 -2.80 -0.39
CA CYS A 73 2.00 -2.59 -1.43
C CYS A 73 2.41 -3.88 -2.11
N LYS A 74 2.99 -3.72 -3.29
CA LYS A 74 3.59 -4.80 -4.08
C LYS A 74 4.86 -4.31 -4.78
N SER A 75 5.86 -5.18 -4.92
CA SER A 75 7.03 -4.92 -5.76
C SER A 75 6.69 -5.10 -7.23
N LEU A 76 7.45 -4.45 -8.13
CA LEU A 76 7.17 -4.52 -9.57
C LEU A 76 7.36 -5.93 -10.16
N ASP A 77 8.28 -6.70 -9.58
CA ASP A 77 8.49 -8.12 -9.91
C ASP A 77 7.41 -9.05 -9.33
N GLY A 78 6.50 -8.51 -8.49
CA GLY A 78 5.41 -9.24 -7.85
C GLY A 78 5.83 -10.15 -6.69
N ASN A 79 7.12 -10.28 -6.39
CA ASN A 79 7.64 -11.22 -5.39
C ASN A 79 7.39 -10.77 -3.95
N LYS A 80 7.21 -9.47 -3.72
CA LYS A 80 6.89 -8.90 -2.42
C LYS A 80 5.51 -8.28 -2.46
N HIS A 81 4.69 -8.64 -1.49
CA HIS A 81 3.36 -8.08 -1.29
C HIS A 81 3.06 -8.06 0.21
N GLY A 82 2.35 -7.05 0.68
CA GLY A 82 2.08 -6.91 2.11
C GLY A 82 1.56 -5.54 2.49
N LEU A 83 1.45 -5.31 3.79
CA LEU A 83 1.03 -4.04 4.39
C LEU A 83 2.27 -3.33 4.95
N TYR A 84 2.47 -2.07 4.56
CA TYR A 84 3.66 -1.30 4.93
C TYR A 84 3.28 0.09 5.42
N LYS A 85 4.00 0.60 6.42
CA LYS A 85 3.87 1.95 6.96
C LYS A 85 5.23 2.54 7.32
N HIS A 86 5.24 3.85 7.55
CA HIS A 86 6.40 4.54 8.11
C HIS A 86 6.81 3.92 9.46
N GLY A 87 8.12 3.75 9.67
CA GLY A 87 8.67 3.17 10.90
C GLY A 87 8.41 1.67 11.09
N HIS A 88 7.81 0.96 10.11
CA HIS A 88 7.66 -0.49 10.20
C HIS A 88 9.03 -1.18 10.15
N ARG A 89 9.24 -2.24 10.95
CA ARG A 89 10.54 -2.92 11.12
C ARG A 89 11.23 -3.36 9.81
N SER A 90 10.45 -3.62 8.76
CA SER A 90 10.96 -4.07 7.45
C SER A 90 11.26 -2.92 6.49
N VAL A 91 10.84 -1.70 6.80
CA VAL A 91 10.98 -0.51 5.97
C VAL A 91 12.23 0.23 6.41
N ARG A 92 13.14 0.43 5.46
CA ARG A 92 14.36 1.22 5.61
C ARG A 92 14.10 2.71 5.38
N GLU A 93 13.37 3.03 4.31
CA GLU A 93 13.15 4.41 3.86
C GLU A 93 11.83 4.53 3.08
N ILE A 94 11.26 5.73 3.03
CA ILE A 94 10.19 6.10 2.11
C ILE A 94 10.76 7.04 1.04
N ARG A 95 10.67 6.64 -0.23
CA ARG A 95 10.97 7.53 -1.36
C ARG A 95 9.71 8.24 -1.80
N ARG A 96 9.74 9.57 -1.79
CA ARG A 96 8.69 10.40 -2.39
C ARG A 96 9.12 10.77 -3.80
N ASN A 97 8.30 10.44 -4.79
CA ASN A 97 8.55 10.88 -6.15
C ASN A 97 7.84 12.22 -6.33
N ALA A 98 8.63 13.29 -6.42
CA ALA A 98 8.11 14.59 -6.84
C ALA A 98 7.49 14.40 -8.24
N THR A 99 6.18 14.55 -8.34
CA THR A 99 5.51 14.75 -9.63
C THR A 99 5.45 16.24 -9.88
#